data_AF-A0A165VP88-F1
#
_entry.id   AF-A0A165VP88-F1
#
_cell.length_a   1.000
_cell.length_b   1.000
_cell.length_c   1.000
_cell.angle_alpha   90.00
_cell.angle_beta   90.00
_cell.angle_gamma   90.00
#
_symmetry.space_group_name_H-M   'P 1'
#
loop_
_entity.id
_entity.type
_entity.pdbx_description
1 polymer ?
#
loop_
_entity_poly.entity_id
_entity_poly.type
_entity_poly.pdbx_seq_one_letter_code
_entity_poly.pdbx_strand_id
1 'polypeptide(L)'
;MSQAKFDKAVAIVQSLPKDGPIKPSQEEQLFFYKYYKQATVGDINTTRPGLMDFTGKAKWDAWKSVEGTSKEDAMAKYVEKLLEILNKTDNEESKKYAAEIQAA
;
A
#
# COMPACT_ATOMS: atom_id res chain seq x y z
N MET A 1 -9.84 -11.47 0.23
CA MET A 1 -9.96 -9.98 0.26
C MET A 1 -10.72 -9.52 -0.98
N SER A 2 -11.63 -8.54 -0.91
CA SER A 2 -12.39 -8.10 -2.10
C SER A 2 -11.65 -6.99 -2.87
N GLN A 3 -11.83 -6.95 -4.19
CA GLN A 3 -11.31 -5.89 -5.06
C GLN A 3 -11.82 -4.51 -4.62
N ALA A 4 -13.09 -4.40 -4.22
CA ALA A 4 -13.70 -3.15 -3.78
C ALA A 4 -13.02 -2.56 -2.52
N LYS A 5 -12.70 -3.41 -1.52
CA LYS A 5 -11.95 -3.00 -0.33
C LYS A 5 -10.56 -2.51 -0.67
N PHE A 6 -9.89 -3.21 -1.58
CA PHE A 6 -8.57 -2.82 -2.06
C PHE A 6 -8.61 -1.48 -2.81
N ASP A 7 -9.54 -1.30 -3.76
CA ASP A 7 -9.67 -0.06 -4.53
C ASP A 7 -9.99 1.13 -3.62
N LYS A 8 -10.86 0.92 -2.62
CA LYS A 8 -11.15 1.93 -1.59
C LYS A 8 -9.90 2.28 -0.77
N ALA A 9 -9.15 1.29 -0.32
CA ALA A 9 -7.90 1.51 0.41
C ALA A 9 -6.85 2.27 -0.43
N VAL A 10 -6.71 1.92 -1.71
CA VAL A 10 -5.82 2.62 -2.64
C VAL A 10 -6.23 4.09 -2.80
N ALA A 11 -7.52 4.36 -2.99
CA ALA A 11 -8.03 5.72 -3.11
C ALA A 11 -7.75 6.55 -1.85
N ILE A 12 -7.94 5.96 -0.66
CA ILE A 12 -7.63 6.62 0.61
C ILE A 12 -6.14 6.96 0.69
N VAL A 13 -5.24 5.98 0.49
CA VAL A 13 -3.78 6.21 0.55
C VAL A 13 -3.32 7.30 -0.43
N GLN A 14 -3.91 7.35 -1.63
CA GLN A 14 -3.60 8.39 -2.63
C GLN A 14 -4.12 9.78 -2.25
N SER A 15 -5.20 9.85 -1.48
CA SER A 15 -5.79 11.11 -1.00
C SER A 15 -5.12 11.68 0.25
N LEU A 16 -4.31 10.89 0.97
CA LEU A 16 -3.67 11.34 2.20
C LEU A 16 -2.76 12.54 1.93
N PRO A 17 -2.92 13.66 2.66
CA PRO A 17 -2.01 14.79 2.54
C PRO A 17 -0.61 14.41 3.00
N LYS A 18 0.42 14.98 2.34
CA LYS A 18 1.84 14.73 2.69
C LYS A 18 2.17 15.06 4.15
N ASP A 19 1.49 16.07 4.70
CA ASP A 19 1.67 16.59 6.05
C ASP A 19 0.32 16.65 6.77
N GLY A 20 -0.23 15.46 7.04
CA GLY A 20 -1.45 15.30 7.84
C GLY A 20 -1.30 14.34 9.01
N PRO A 21 -2.38 14.15 9.78
CA PRO A 21 -2.36 13.30 10.98
C PRO A 21 -2.20 11.80 10.65
N ILE A 22 -2.62 11.38 9.45
CA ILE A 22 -2.46 10.02 8.94
C ILE A 22 -1.33 10.05 7.92
N LYS A 23 -0.09 9.86 8.40
CA LYS A 23 1.13 9.93 7.58
C LYS A 23 1.89 8.61 7.62
N PRO A 24 1.84 7.80 6.55
CA PRO A 24 2.67 6.61 6.44
C PRO A 24 4.16 6.99 6.41
N SER A 25 4.95 6.30 7.22
CA SER A 25 6.42 6.30 7.18
C SER A 25 6.95 5.88 5.81
N GLN A 26 8.23 6.13 5.55
CA GLN A 26 8.86 5.72 4.28
C GLN A 26 8.77 4.19 4.06
N GLU A 27 8.92 3.39 5.12
CA GLU A 27 8.79 1.94 5.06
C GLU A 27 7.37 1.51 4.72
N GLU A 28 6.36 2.16 5.32
CA GLU A 28 4.95 1.90 5.02
C GLU A 28 4.59 2.32 3.59
N GLN A 29 5.15 3.42 3.07
CA GLN A 29 4.97 3.80 1.66
C GLN A 29 5.55 2.75 0.70
N LEU A 30 6.73 2.19 1.00
CA LEU A 30 7.31 1.10 0.23
C LEU A 30 6.48 -0.20 0.36
N PHE A 31 5.89 -0.44 1.52
CA PHE A 31 4.97 -1.56 1.75
C PHE A 31 3.71 -1.43 0.89
N PHE A 32 3.08 -0.25 0.87
CA PHE A 32 1.94 0.00 -0.02
C PHE A 32 2.35 -0.14 -1.49
N TYR A 33 3.50 0.41 -1.89
CA TYR A 33 3.98 0.29 -3.26
C TYR A 33 4.14 -1.17 -3.70
N LYS A 34 4.85 -2.01 -2.93
CA LYS A 34 5.12 -3.39 -3.34
C LYS A 34 3.85 -4.22 -3.50
N TYR A 35 2.91 -4.09 -2.57
CA TYR A 35 1.66 -4.85 -2.64
C TYR A 35 0.66 -4.27 -3.63
N TYR A 36 0.67 -2.96 -3.87
CA TYR A 36 -0.09 -2.36 -4.97
C TYR A 36 0.38 -2.90 -6.32
N LYS A 37 1.69 -2.92 -6.55
CA LYS A 37 2.27 -3.46 -7.79
C LYS A 37 1.98 -4.94 -7.95
N GLN A 38 2.13 -5.73 -6.89
CA GLN A 38 1.83 -7.16 -6.92
C GLN A 38 0.33 -7.45 -7.14
N ALA A 39 -0.57 -6.68 -6.52
CA ALA A 39 -2.02 -6.85 -6.70
C ALA A 39 -2.48 -6.47 -8.13
N THR A 40 -1.91 -5.43 -8.71
CA THR A 40 -2.35 -4.88 -10.01
C THR A 40 -1.65 -5.54 -11.20
N VAL A 41 -0.31 -5.63 -11.14
CA VAL A 41 0.52 -6.16 -12.23
C VAL A 41 0.83 -7.64 -12.03
N GLY A 42 1.01 -8.09 -10.78
CA GLY A 42 1.59 -9.39 -10.47
C GLY A 42 3.10 -9.29 -10.26
N ASP A 43 3.81 -10.36 -10.59
CA ASP A 43 5.26 -10.44 -10.42
C ASP A 43 6.00 -9.34 -11.19
N ILE A 44 7.14 -8.93 -10.61
CA ILE A 44 8.05 -7.94 -11.17
C ILE A 44 8.46 -8.31 -12.60
N ASN A 45 8.32 -7.36 -13.51
CA ASN A 45 8.55 -7.58 -14.95
C ASN A 45 9.46 -6.52 -15.59
N THR A 46 10.15 -5.72 -14.78
CA THR A 46 11.08 -4.69 -15.24
C THR A 46 12.50 -4.97 -14.76
N THR A 47 13.48 -4.42 -15.46
CA THR A 47 14.87 -4.43 -15.01
C THR A 47 15.04 -3.56 -13.77
N ARG A 48 15.98 -3.94 -12.90
CA ARG A 48 16.34 -3.16 -11.72
C ARG A 48 16.99 -1.82 -12.13
N PRO A 49 16.55 -0.67 -11.57
CA PRO A 49 17.16 0.62 -11.84
C PRO A 49 18.65 0.70 -11.50
N GLY A 50 19.35 1.65 -12.13
CA GLY A 50 20.79 1.88 -11.94
C GLY A 50 21.14 2.39 -10.54
N LEU A 51 22.42 2.29 -10.17
CA LEU A 51 22.89 2.55 -8.80
C LEU A 51 22.64 3.97 -8.27
N MET A 52 22.51 4.96 -9.16
CA MET A 52 22.25 6.37 -8.80
C MET A 52 20.76 6.68 -8.60
N ASP A 53 19.85 5.80 -9.03
CA ASP A 53 18.41 5.96 -8.80
C ASP A 53 18.01 5.26 -7.50
N PHE A 54 18.31 5.89 -6.37
CA PHE A 54 18.06 5.32 -5.04
C PHE A 54 16.57 5.04 -4.79
N THR A 55 15.68 5.93 -5.24
CA THR A 55 14.23 5.78 -5.05
C THR A 55 13.66 4.68 -5.93
N GLY A 56 14.01 4.65 -7.21
CA GLY A 56 13.58 3.60 -8.12
C GLY A 56 14.11 2.24 -7.69
N LYS A 57 15.37 2.16 -7.26
CA LYS A 57 15.98 0.94 -6.71
C LYS A 57 15.22 0.44 -5.47
N ALA A 58 14.91 1.31 -4.50
CA ALA A 58 14.17 0.92 -3.31
C ALA A 58 12.76 0.41 -3.63
N LYS A 59 12.05 1.07 -4.56
CA LYS A 59 10.74 0.63 -5.05
C LYS A 59 10.83 -0.73 -5.75
N TRP A 60 11.80 -0.90 -6.64
CA TRP A 60 12.02 -2.15 -7.36
C TRP A 60 12.35 -3.30 -6.41
N ASP A 61 13.26 -3.08 -5.46
CA ASP A 61 13.65 -4.08 -4.46
C ASP A 61 12.45 -4.48 -3.59
N ALA A 62 11.63 -3.50 -3.18
CA ALA A 62 10.41 -3.76 -2.43
C ALA A 62 9.42 -4.63 -3.24
N TRP A 63 9.17 -4.32 -4.51
CA TRP A 63 8.28 -5.12 -5.37
C TRP A 63 8.86 -6.51 -5.65
N LYS A 64 10.16 -6.63 -5.94
CA LYS A 64 10.83 -7.94 -6.11
C LYS A 64 10.70 -8.82 -4.86
N SER A 65 10.74 -8.23 -3.67
CA SER A 65 10.65 -8.99 -2.41
C SER A 65 9.32 -9.72 -2.17
N VAL A 66 8.27 -9.41 -2.96
CA VAL A 66 6.94 -10.02 -2.83
C VAL A 66 6.52 -10.81 -4.07
N GLU A 67 7.45 -11.08 -4.97
CA GLU A 67 7.26 -11.99 -6.11
C GLU A 67 6.71 -13.35 -5.66
N GLY A 68 5.79 -13.92 -6.42
CA GLY A 68 5.07 -15.16 -6.10
C GLY A 68 3.89 -14.97 -5.15
N THR A 69 3.69 -13.77 -4.57
CA THR A 69 2.48 -13.49 -3.76
C THR A 69 1.26 -13.39 -4.69
N SER A 70 0.16 -14.08 -4.36
CA SER A 70 -1.06 -14.00 -5.15
C SER A 70 -1.64 -12.58 -5.14
N LYS A 71 -2.43 -12.23 -6.17
CA LYS A 71 -3.10 -10.93 -6.22
C LYS A 71 -4.02 -10.73 -5.01
N GLU A 72 -4.72 -11.77 -4.60
CA GLU A 72 -5.62 -11.72 -3.43
C GLU A 72 -4.85 -11.45 -2.13
N ASP A 73 -3.74 -12.15 -1.91
CA ASP A 73 -2.90 -11.94 -0.71
C ASP A 73 -2.25 -10.55 -0.71
N ALA A 74 -1.84 -10.07 -1.89
CA ALA A 74 -1.28 -8.73 -2.03
C ALA A 74 -2.33 -7.65 -1.68
N MET A 75 -3.56 -7.81 -2.18
CA MET A 75 -4.68 -6.94 -1.80
C MET A 75 -4.95 -7.01 -0.30
N ALA A 76 -4.97 -8.21 0.28
CA ALA A 76 -5.20 -8.41 1.72
C ALA A 76 -4.18 -7.64 2.56
N LYS A 77 -2.89 -7.87 2.29
CA LYS A 77 -1.79 -7.21 3.01
C LYS A 77 -1.81 -5.69 2.86
N TYR A 78 -2.18 -5.17 1.68
CA TYR A 78 -2.31 -3.73 1.46
C TYR A 78 -3.40 -3.13 2.38
N VAL A 79 -4.59 -3.75 2.39
CA VAL A 79 -5.74 -3.29 3.18
C VAL A 79 -5.44 -3.42 4.68
N GLU A 80 -4.88 -4.54 5.12
CA GLU A 80 -4.49 -4.78 6.52
C GLU A 80 -3.51 -3.72 7.03
N LYS A 81 -2.48 -3.39 6.24
CA LYS A 81 -1.51 -2.36 6.64
C LYS A 81 -2.17 -0.99 6.79
N LEU A 82 -3.10 -0.63 5.91
CA LEU A 82 -3.82 0.63 6.04
C LEU A 82 -4.68 0.64 7.31
N LEU A 83 -5.43 -0.42 7.58
CA LEU A 83 -6.24 -0.54 8.80
C LEU A 83 -5.38 -0.45 10.07
N GLU A 84 -4.19 -1.05 10.07
CA GLU A 84 -3.22 -0.95 11.17
C GLU A 84 -2.80 0.52 11.42
N ILE A 85 -2.44 1.25 10.37
CA ILE A 85 -2.07 2.67 10.46
C ILE A 85 -3.24 3.51 10.97
N LEU A 86 -4.45 3.30 10.42
CA LEU A 86 -5.65 4.04 10.82
C LEU A 86 -6.00 3.79 12.30
N ASN A 87 -5.87 2.55 12.77
CA ASN A 87 -6.07 2.19 14.17
C ASN A 87 -5.01 2.79 15.09
N LYS A 88 -3.76 2.92 14.63
CA LYS A 88 -2.67 3.54 15.39
C LYS A 88 -2.86 5.06 15.53
N THR A 89 -3.36 5.73 14.50
CA THR A 89 -3.63 7.18 14.55
C THR A 89 -4.84 7.51 15.43
N ASP A 90 -5.85 6.63 15.47
CA ASP A 90 -7.07 6.72 16.31
C ASP A 90 -7.68 8.12 16.43
N ASN A 91 -8.10 8.69 15.29
CA ASN A 91 -8.85 9.94 15.24
C ASN A 91 -10.13 9.78 14.41
N GLU A 92 -11.01 10.79 14.41
CA GLU A 92 -12.31 10.69 13.73
C GLU A 92 -12.17 10.47 12.21
N GLU A 93 -11.13 11.04 11.60
CA GLU A 93 -10.82 10.82 10.19
C GLU A 93 -10.39 9.37 9.93
N SER A 94 -9.55 8.80 10.80
CA SER A 94 -9.03 7.43 10.62
C SER A 94 -10.11 6.39 10.85
N LYS A 95 -11.00 6.60 11.83
CA LYS A 95 -12.19 5.76 12.07
C LYS A 95 -13.16 5.80 10.88
N LYS A 96 -13.37 6.99 10.30
CA LYS A 96 -14.19 7.15 9.09
C LYS A 96 -13.61 6.35 7.93
N TYR A 97 -12.31 6.48 7.65
CA TYR A 97 -11.66 5.70 6.59
C TYR A 97 -11.72 4.20 6.83
N ALA A 98 -11.53 3.75 8.07
CA ALA A 98 -11.64 2.33 8.42
C ALA A 98 -13.06 1.79 8.16
N ALA A 99 -14.10 2.55 8.53
CA ALA A 99 -15.49 2.20 8.26
C ALA A 99 -15.80 2.15 6.75
N GLU A 100 -15.30 3.12 5.97
CA GLU A 100 -15.46 3.12 4.51
C GLU A 100 -14.82 1.88 3.84
N ILE A 101 -13.64 1.47 4.31
CA ILE A 101 -12.98 0.25 3.82
C ILE A 101 -13.78 -1.00 4.21
N GLN A 102 -14.32 -1.06 5.43
CA GLN A 102 -15.07 -2.23 5.88
C GLN A 102 -16.39 -2.41 5.14
N ALA A 103 -17.03 -1.30 4.74
CA ALA A 103 -18.30 -1.26 4.02
C ALA A 103 -18.19 -1.47 2.50
N ALA A 104 -16.98 -1.40 1.94
CA ALA A 104 -16.70 -1.72 0.53
C ALA A 104 -16.63 -3.24 0.30
#